data_AF-A0A6N7PR19-F1
#
_entry.id   AF-A0A6N7PR19-F1
#
_cell.length_a   1.000
_cell.length_b   1.000
_cell.length_c   1.000
_cell.angle_alpha   90.00
_cell.angle_beta   90.00
_cell.angle_gamma   90.00
#
_symmetry.space_group_name_H-M   'P 1'
#
loop_
_entity.id
_entity.type
_entity.pdbx_description
1 polymer ?
#
loop_
_entity_poly.entity_id
_entity_poly.type
_entity_poly.pdbx_seq_one_letter_code
_entity_poly.pdbx_strand_id
1 'polypeptide(L)'
;MPANDLHLLLSHDDDGSPVLGGGLPTTAAAKDVECPEARPGPTHLWDEGDDPDDLEAQRWGLIVPQGQTGDRLLEIVRPLVEARRAAQGGREVKVFRAPPRLDMAGAARWRKDVFDRGADLAVDLPRYQLILGDLDQVPLAIQQAQQSDGYVGRLAFPDERGYEAYVHKILAAERAAAHDSPPRATFYTVHDGTAATSATYRSLVRPGLELARSRAASGEFYASTIEECGRVDAPSPDEWLEASSRPGPGVLFSVSHGAGPPREGWKNFAEQHARQGAMRFGREGTFAASDMGERPFVPGGVWFMVACYGGGTPDKSAYRHWLERLYKLGQYGGEAEEVLRALPRNAPPFIASLPRAALANPNGPLAFLGHVDLAWTYSFEERDAGTPIARPARFLSVVRSLVRGDRVGISFRELVRFFEQANTELTSLYDLEAGGGRRDEARLGHLWMLRQDLSGYILLGDPAVRLGVPRARKAAPPDSPAPTAASVFGFGQVQAPAAPIEQVPLPIELERLEEAFGHMLVGERGHKEIAREYGIELGELRKLFDRYKKGGRGSLGQT
;
A
#
# COMPACT_ATOMS: atom_id res chain seq x y z
N MET A 1 -23.97 7.00 37.72
CA MET A 1 -23.76 8.01 36.66
C MET A 1 -24.46 7.52 35.40
N PRO A 2 -24.98 8.38 34.52
CA PRO A 2 -25.51 7.92 33.24
C PRO A 2 -24.37 7.28 32.42
N ALA A 3 -24.64 6.20 31.69
CA ALA A 3 -23.60 5.43 30.99
C ALA A 3 -23.06 6.11 29.72
N ASN A 4 -23.36 7.39 29.52
CA ASN A 4 -23.27 8.14 28.26
C ASN A 4 -22.54 9.50 28.44
N ASP A 5 -21.58 9.58 29.37
CA ASP A 5 -20.73 10.77 29.53
C ASP A 5 -19.29 10.46 29.03
N LEU A 6 -18.66 11.41 28.34
CA LEU A 6 -17.28 11.30 27.87
C LEU A 6 -16.31 11.72 28.98
N HIS A 7 -15.52 10.77 29.48
CA HIS A 7 -14.53 11.03 30.53
C HIS A 7 -13.13 11.30 29.96
N LEU A 8 -12.40 12.22 30.58
CA LEU A 8 -10.99 12.51 30.27
C LEU A 8 -10.08 11.78 31.26
N LEU A 9 -9.12 11.01 30.73
CA LEU A 9 -8.12 10.28 31.54
C LEU A 9 -6.91 11.18 31.86
N LEU A 10 -7.17 12.28 32.56
CA LEU A 10 -6.15 13.25 32.99
C LEU A 10 -6.41 13.70 34.43
N SER A 11 -5.37 13.68 35.25
CA SER A 11 -5.36 14.26 36.59
C SER A 11 -4.43 15.46 36.66
N HIS A 12 -4.68 16.33 37.64
CA HIS A 12 -3.69 17.27 38.14
C HIS A 12 -2.51 16.49 38.78
N ASP A 13 -1.29 16.97 38.57
CA ASP A 13 -0.05 16.30 39.03
C ASP A 13 0.24 16.58 40.52
N ASP A 14 -0.22 17.74 41.01
CA ASP A 14 0.03 18.26 42.35
C ASP A 14 -0.93 17.72 43.43
N ASP A 15 -2.16 17.34 43.08
CA ASP A 15 -3.12 16.73 44.02
C ASP A 15 -3.75 15.40 43.56
N GLY A 16 -3.48 14.95 42.34
CA GLY A 16 -4.04 13.72 41.76
C GLY A 16 -5.53 13.77 41.41
N SER A 17 -6.18 14.93 41.53
CA SER A 17 -7.60 15.08 41.22
C SER A 17 -7.86 15.01 39.71
N PRO A 18 -8.99 14.42 39.24
CA PRO A 18 -9.31 14.36 37.83
C PRO A 18 -9.65 15.76 37.29
N VAL A 19 -9.01 16.17 36.18
CA VAL A 19 -9.23 17.47 35.52
C VAL A 19 -10.71 17.66 35.11
N LEU A 20 -11.43 16.55 34.90
CA LEU A 20 -12.89 16.52 34.79
C LEU A 20 -13.50 15.72 35.95
N GLY A 21 -13.99 16.42 36.98
CA GLY A 21 -14.72 15.82 38.12
C GLY A 21 -16.08 15.18 37.76
N GLY A 22 -16.54 15.33 36.52
CA GLY A 22 -17.67 14.64 35.91
C GLY A 22 -17.47 14.58 34.39
N GLY A 23 -18.02 13.57 33.72
CA GLY A 23 -17.86 13.42 32.27
C GLY A 23 -18.64 14.48 31.47
N LEU A 24 -18.23 14.70 30.22
CA LEU A 24 -18.91 15.62 29.30
C LEU A 24 -20.16 14.93 28.70
N PRO A 25 -21.36 15.50 28.81
CA PRO A 25 -22.60 14.83 28.38
C PRO A 25 -22.65 14.62 26.86
N THR A 26 -22.83 13.37 26.40
CA THR A 26 -22.85 13.03 24.96
C THR A 26 -24.05 13.60 24.19
N THR A 27 -25.01 14.27 24.84
CA THR A 27 -26.18 14.90 24.20
C THR A 27 -25.85 16.01 23.18
N ALA A 28 -24.58 16.46 23.13
CA ALA A 28 -24.07 17.33 22.06
C ALA A 28 -23.61 16.56 20.81
N ALA A 29 -23.28 15.27 20.93
CA ALA A 29 -22.73 14.41 19.86
C ALA A 29 -23.71 13.33 19.38
N ALA A 30 -24.66 12.92 20.22
CA ALA A 30 -25.63 11.86 19.94
C ALA A 30 -27.06 12.40 19.77
N LYS A 31 -27.56 12.35 18.54
CA LYS A 31 -29.00 12.25 18.25
C LYS A 31 -29.23 11.02 17.37
N ASP A 32 -30.26 10.26 17.74
CA ASP A 32 -30.91 9.21 16.95
C ASP A 32 -30.02 8.03 16.49
N VAL A 33 -29.65 7.16 17.44
CA VAL A 33 -29.30 5.74 17.17
C VAL A 33 -29.95 4.84 18.22
N GLU A 34 -30.85 3.95 17.81
CA GLU A 34 -31.25 2.80 18.63
C GLU A 34 -30.16 1.73 18.56
N CYS A 35 -29.61 1.34 19.70
CA CYS A 35 -28.60 0.28 19.76
C CYS A 35 -29.28 -1.10 19.80
N PRO A 36 -29.02 -2.03 18.85
CA PRO A 36 -29.61 -3.37 18.87
C PRO A 36 -29.21 -4.18 20.09
N GLU A 37 -30.06 -5.12 20.52
CA GLU A 37 -29.79 -5.97 21.69
C GLU A 37 -28.44 -6.70 21.59
N ALA A 38 -27.63 -6.55 22.65
CA ALA A 38 -26.36 -7.23 22.82
C ALA A 38 -26.57 -8.73 23.04
N ARG A 39 -26.53 -9.51 21.95
CA ARG A 39 -26.40 -10.98 22.02
C ARG A 39 -25.06 -11.35 22.67
N PRO A 40 -24.99 -12.40 23.50
CA PRO A 40 -23.71 -12.91 23.99
C PRO A 40 -22.85 -13.34 22.79
N GLY A 41 -21.78 -12.61 22.54
CA GLY A 41 -20.89 -12.83 21.40
C GLY A 41 -19.86 -13.93 21.68
N PRO A 42 -19.38 -14.63 20.64
CA PRO A 42 -18.17 -15.42 20.78
C PRO A 42 -17.01 -14.47 21.09
N THR A 43 -16.16 -14.91 22.00
CA THR A 43 -15.02 -14.13 22.45
C THR A 43 -14.03 -13.90 21.32
N HIS A 44 -13.38 -12.74 21.39
CA HIS A 44 -11.98 -12.59 21.08
C HIS A 44 -11.58 -12.47 19.59
N LEU A 45 -10.27 -12.26 19.40
CA LEU A 45 -9.73 -10.89 19.41
C LEU A 45 -9.29 -10.39 17.95
N TRP A 46 -8.04 -9.95 17.62
CA TRP A 46 -7.29 -9.71 16.30
C TRP A 46 -5.71 -9.61 16.46
N ASP A 47 -4.79 -10.57 16.15
CA ASP A 47 -3.36 -10.50 16.68
C ASP A 47 -2.41 -9.60 15.86
N GLU A 48 -1.85 -8.58 16.52
CA GLU A 48 -0.94 -7.60 15.92
C GLU A 48 0.55 -7.86 16.17
N GLY A 49 0.91 -8.72 17.14
CA GLY A 49 2.30 -8.97 17.55
C GLY A 49 3.00 -10.10 16.80
N ASP A 50 2.23 -11.00 16.18
CA ASP A 50 2.72 -12.18 15.45
C ASP A 50 3.21 -11.87 14.00
N ASP A 51 3.80 -12.85 13.31
CA ASP A 51 4.21 -12.70 11.89
C ASP A 51 2.97 -12.43 11.02
N PRO A 52 2.92 -11.32 10.26
CA PRO A 52 1.78 -11.01 9.39
C PRO A 52 1.57 -12.03 8.26
N ASP A 53 2.53 -12.91 7.96
CA ASP A 53 2.39 -14.03 7.01
C ASP A 53 1.90 -15.33 7.66
N ASP A 54 1.78 -15.39 8.98
CA ASP A 54 1.13 -16.52 9.64
C ASP A 54 -0.40 -16.41 9.47
N LEU A 55 -0.94 -17.19 8.53
CA LEU A 55 -2.38 -17.24 8.25
C LEU A 55 -3.16 -17.86 9.43
N GLU A 56 -2.52 -18.68 10.25
CA GLU A 56 -3.14 -19.23 11.45
C GLU A 56 -3.24 -18.18 12.57
N ALA A 57 -2.21 -17.36 12.78
CA ALA A 57 -2.26 -16.24 13.72
C ALA A 57 -3.20 -15.13 13.23
N GLN A 58 -3.02 -14.66 12.00
CA GLN A 58 -3.73 -13.49 11.45
C GLN A 58 -5.17 -13.75 11.00
N ARG A 59 -5.59 -15.04 10.91
CA ARG A 59 -6.92 -15.53 10.51
C ARG A 59 -7.37 -15.14 9.08
N TRP A 60 -8.30 -15.93 8.53
CA TRP A 60 -8.92 -15.74 7.22
C TRP A 60 -10.45 -15.73 7.29
N GLY A 61 -11.08 -14.85 6.50
CA GLY A 61 -12.53 -14.64 6.52
C GLY A 61 -13.09 -14.08 5.22
N LEU A 62 -14.43 -14.11 5.12
CA LEU A 62 -15.17 -13.71 3.93
C LEU A 62 -16.08 -12.51 4.19
N ILE A 63 -16.17 -11.63 3.20
CA ILE A 63 -17.22 -10.59 3.10
C ILE A 63 -18.02 -10.90 1.84
N VAL A 64 -19.31 -11.20 1.99
CA VAL A 64 -20.18 -11.61 0.87
C VAL A 64 -21.46 -10.78 0.81
N PRO A 65 -22.17 -10.75 -0.33
CA PRO A 65 -23.43 -10.04 -0.46
C PRO A 65 -24.49 -10.54 0.54
N GLN A 66 -25.42 -9.66 0.90
CA GLN A 66 -26.65 -10.04 1.59
C GLN A 66 -27.60 -10.81 0.66
N GLY A 67 -28.29 -11.82 1.20
CA GLY A 67 -29.25 -12.65 0.48
C GLY A 67 -28.62 -13.71 -0.45
N GLN A 68 -29.50 -14.27 -1.29
CA GLN A 68 -29.25 -15.49 -2.09
C GLN A 68 -27.98 -15.44 -2.94
N THR A 69 -27.59 -14.28 -3.47
CA THR A 69 -26.34 -14.12 -4.23
C THR A 69 -25.11 -14.44 -3.38
N GLY A 70 -25.07 -13.98 -2.12
CA GLY A 70 -23.97 -14.32 -1.21
C GLY A 70 -24.01 -15.76 -0.76
N ASP A 71 -25.21 -16.33 -0.57
CA ASP A 71 -25.38 -17.75 -0.23
C ASP A 71 -24.84 -18.66 -1.34
N ARG A 72 -25.17 -18.35 -2.60
CA ARG A 72 -24.67 -19.08 -3.76
C ARG A 72 -23.16 -18.92 -3.97
N LEU A 73 -22.61 -17.72 -3.76
CA LEU A 73 -21.17 -17.50 -3.83
C LEU A 73 -20.40 -18.30 -2.76
N LEU A 74 -20.94 -18.41 -1.53
CA LEU A 74 -20.39 -19.26 -0.47
C LEU A 74 -20.40 -20.74 -0.87
N GLU A 75 -21.46 -21.24 -1.51
CA GLU A 75 -21.52 -22.63 -1.99
C GLU A 75 -20.43 -22.94 -3.02
N ILE A 76 -20.14 -22.00 -3.91
CA ILE A 76 -19.15 -22.14 -4.97
C ILE A 76 -17.72 -22.11 -4.41
N VAL A 77 -17.40 -21.15 -3.54
CA VAL A 77 -16.04 -21.03 -2.96
C VAL A 77 -15.79 -21.95 -1.75
N ARG A 78 -16.75 -22.79 -1.35
CA ARG A 78 -16.63 -23.77 -0.26
C ARG A 78 -15.33 -24.60 -0.27
N PRO A 79 -14.77 -25.07 -1.41
CA PRO A 79 -13.47 -25.75 -1.41
C PRO A 79 -12.31 -24.87 -0.92
N LEU A 80 -12.36 -23.55 -1.17
CA LEU A 80 -11.42 -22.58 -0.61
C LEU A 80 -11.66 -22.35 0.88
N VAL A 81 -12.93 -22.28 1.32
CA VAL A 81 -13.28 -22.11 2.73
C VAL A 81 -12.72 -23.24 3.59
N GLU A 82 -12.90 -24.51 3.19
CA GLU A 82 -12.34 -25.64 3.94
C GLU A 82 -10.80 -25.69 3.89
N ALA A 83 -10.19 -25.31 2.77
CA ALA A 83 -8.73 -25.20 2.66
C ALA A 83 -8.15 -24.11 3.57
N ARG A 84 -8.83 -22.95 3.67
CA ARG A 84 -8.44 -21.83 4.53
C ARG A 84 -8.69 -22.14 5.99
N ARG A 85 -9.81 -22.79 6.32
CA ARG A 85 -10.09 -23.37 7.64
C ARG A 85 -8.97 -24.30 8.10
N ALA A 86 -8.56 -25.25 7.26
CA ALA A 86 -7.46 -26.16 7.56
C ALA A 86 -6.13 -25.39 7.77
N ALA A 87 -5.87 -24.38 6.95
CA ALA A 87 -4.68 -23.53 7.04
C ALA A 87 -4.68 -22.52 8.21
N GLN A 88 -5.74 -22.46 9.02
CA GLN A 88 -5.80 -21.68 10.28
C GLN A 88 -6.08 -22.55 11.52
N GLY A 89 -5.49 -23.75 11.57
CA GLY A 89 -5.63 -24.66 12.71
C GLY A 89 -7.05 -25.21 12.91
N GLY A 90 -7.85 -25.29 11.83
CA GLY A 90 -9.23 -25.80 11.85
C GLY A 90 -10.29 -24.80 12.34
N ARG A 91 -9.89 -23.59 12.78
CA ARG A 91 -10.77 -22.55 13.32
C ARG A 91 -11.78 -22.05 12.29
N GLU A 92 -12.98 -21.69 12.75
CA GLU A 92 -14.09 -21.31 11.87
C GLU A 92 -13.78 -20.06 11.04
N VAL A 93 -14.14 -20.12 9.75
CA VAL A 93 -14.01 -18.98 8.83
C VAL A 93 -15.16 -18.01 9.09
N LYS A 94 -14.88 -16.85 9.69
CA LYS A 94 -15.88 -15.80 9.94
C LYS A 94 -16.40 -15.24 8.60
N VAL A 95 -17.72 -15.18 8.45
CA VAL A 95 -18.42 -14.70 7.23
C VAL A 95 -19.30 -13.49 7.56
N PHE A 96 -19.01 -12.36 6.93
CA PHE A 96 -19.72 -11.09 7.12
C PHE A 96 -20.60 -10.77 5.92
N ARG A 97 -21.75 -10.12 6.17
CA ARG A 97 -22.75 -9.82 5.15
C ARG A 97 -22.81 -8.33 4.83
N ALA A 98 -22.31 -7.96 3.66
CA ALA A 98 -22.28 -6.60 3.15
C ALA A 98 -23.61 -6.23 2.46
N PRO A 99 -24.21 -5.06 2.78
CA PRO A 99 -25.29 -4.50 1.99
C PRO A 99 -24.74 -3.78 0.74
N PRO A 100 -25.51 -3.74 -0.36
CA PRO A 100 -25.13 -3.01 -1.57
C PRO A 100 -25.22 -1.48 -1.39
N ARG A 101 -24.49 -0.73 -2.22
CA ARG A 101 -24.54 0.74 -2.34
C ARG A 101 -24.28 1.55 -1.04
N LEU A 102 -23.25 1.19 -0.27
CA LEU A 102 -22.68 2.05 0.78
C LEU A 102 -21.65 3.05 0.22
N ASP A 103 -21.61 4.24 0.80
CA ASP A 103 -20.50 5.20 0.69
C ASP A 103 -19.45 4.95 1.79
N MET A 104 -18.39 5.76 1.86
CA MET A 104 -17.34 5.62 2.89
C MET A 104 -17.86 5.77 4.32
N ALA A 105 -18.85 6.64 4.55
CA ALA A 105 -19.44 6.82 5.88
C ALA A 105 -20.31 5.62 6.28
N GLY A 106 -21.07 5.06 5.33
CA GLY A 106 -21.82 3.82 5.50
C GLY A 106 -20.90 2.62 5.72
N ALA A 107 -19.79 2.52 4.98
CA ALA A 107 -18.81 1.45 5.15
C ALA A 107 -18.10 1.52 6.51
N ALA A 108 -17.75 2.72 6.98
CA ALA A 108 -17.18 2.94 8.31
C ALA A 108 -18.17 2.59 9.45
N ARG A 109 -19.47 2.88 9.28
CA ARG A 109 -20.52 2.39 10.19
C ARG A 109 -20.66 0.88 10.12
N TRP A 110 -20.82 0.30 8.93
CA TRP A 110 -20.91 -1.16 8.74
C TRP A 110 -19.74 -1.92 9.37
N ARG A 111 -18.50 -1.39 9.30
CA ARG A 111 -17.37 -1.99 10.01
C ARG A 111 -17.65 -2.04 11.53
N LYS A 112 -18.03 -0.93 12.14
CA LYS A 112 -18.36 -0.84 13.58
C LYS A 112 -19.58 -1.69 13.97
N ASP A 113 -20.58 -1.77 13.11
CA ASP A 113 -21.87 -2.40 13.43
C ASP A 113 -21.87 -3.91 13.16
N VAL A 114 -21.00 -4.40 12.25
CA VAL A 114 -21.05 -5.78 11.70
C VAL A 114 -19.72 -6.53 11.76
N PHE A 115 -18.58 -5.87 11.55
CA PHE A 115 -17.28 -6.53 11.44
C PHE A 115 -16.48 -6.52 12.76
N ASP A 116 -16.24 -5.33 13.29
CA ASP A 116 -15.38 -5.04 14.44
C ASP A 116 -16.16 -4.10 15.37
N ARG A 117 -16.74 -4.68 16.41
CA ARG A 117 -17.70 -4.01 17.30
C ARG A 117 -17.06 -3.32 18.51
N GLY A 118 -15.75 -3.44 18.71
CA GLY A 118 -15.06 -2.94 19.91
C GLY A 118 -15.55 -3.52 21.25
N ALA A 119 -16.38 -4.56 21.23
CA ALA A 119 -16.85 -5.27 22.42
C ALA A 119 -15.82 -6.32 22.93
N ASP A 120 -14.74 -6.54 22.17
CA ASP A 120 -13.60 -7.45 22.42
C ASP A 120 -12.36 -7.00 21.55
N LEU A 121 -11.20 -7.70 21.59
CA LEU A 121 -9.82 -7.17 21.27
C LEU A 121 -9.12 -7.65 19.92
N ALA A 122 -7.81 -7.84 19.57
CA ALA A 122 -6.43 -8.33 20.02
C ALA A 122 -6.02 -9.89 20.16
N VAL A 123 -5.81 -10.69 19.06
CA VAL A 123 -5.96 -12.19 18.62
C VAL A 123 -6.84 -12.67 17.36
N ASP A 124 -8.17 -12.92 17.40
CA ASP A 124 -8.98 -13.82 16.48
C ASP A 124 -9.95 -13.28 15.32
N LEU A 125 -10.05 -12.01 14.91
CA LEU A 125 -10.82 -11.54 13.72
C LEU A 125 -10.01 -11.77 12.41
N PRO A 126 -10.63 -11.90 11.22
CA PRO A 126 -9.88 -12.15 9.99
C PRO A 126 -9.17 -10.91 9.49
N ARG A 127 -7.85 -10.88 9.62
CA ARG A 127 -7.02 -9.89 8.96
C ARG A 127 -6.92 -10.14 7.47
N TYR A 128 -6.85 -11.41 7.04
CA TYR A 128 -7.03 -11.77 5.63
C TYR A 128 -8.51 -11.83 5.27
N GLN A 129 -8.96 -10.88 4.46
CA GLN A 129 -10.37 -10.72 4.11
C GLN A 129 -10.57 -10.89 2.60
N LEU A 130 -11.31 -11.91 2.19
CA LEU A 130 -11.71 -12.06 0.80
C LEU A 130 -13.16 -11.57 0.60
N ILE A 131 -13.33 -10.53 -0.23
CA ILE A 131 -14.64 -10.09 -0.72
C ILE A 131 -15.08 -10.97 -1.88
N LEU A 132 -16.33 -11.43 -1.86
CA LEU A 132 -16.99 -12.04 -3.04
C LEU A 132 -18.00 -11.07 -3.65
N GLY A 133 -18.11 -11.08 -4.97
CA GLY A 133 -19.07 -10.26 -5.72
C GLY A 133 -18.49 -8.94 -6.23
N ASP A 134 -19.22 -8.34 -7.18
CA ASP A 134 -18.83 -7.12 -7.88
C ASP A 134 -19.08 -5.84 -7.04
N LEU A 135 -18.69 -4.68 -7.55
CA LEU A 135 -18.73 -3.40 -6.84
C LEU A 135 -20.16 -2.90 -6.54
N ASP A 136 -21.17 -3.37 -7.26
CA ASP A 136 -22.59 -3.07 -7.01
C ASP A 136 -23.17 -3.98 -5.90
N GLN A 137 -22.72 -5.24 -5.86
CA GLN A 137 -23.09 -6.27 -4.88
C GLN A 137 -22.42 -6.04 -3.52
N VAL A 138 -21.10 -5.80 -3.50
CA VAL A 138 -20.31 -5.40 -2.32
C VAL A 138 -19.55 -4.11 -2.64
N PRO A 139 -19.93 -2.95 -2.06
CA PRO A 139 -19.37 -1.65 -2.39
C PRO A 139 -17.84 -1.57 -2.38
N LEU A 140 -17.27 -0.78 -3.28
CA LEU A 140 -15.85 -0.39 -3.26
C LEU A 140 -15.48 0.22 -1.89
N ALA A 141 -16.38 1.02 -1.31
CA ALA A 141 -16.18 1.67 -0.01
C ALA A 141 -15.94 0.67 1.15
N ILE A 142 -16.53 -0.55 1.10
CA ILE A 142 -16.25 -1.59 2.10
C ILE A 142 -14.82 -2.12 1.94
N GLN A 143 -14.37 -2.33 0.70
CA GLN A 143 -12.99 -2.75 0.45
C GLN A 143 -11.99 -1.70 0.94
N GLN A 144 -12.21 -0.43 0.59
CA GLN A 144 -11.35 0.68 1.02
C GLN A 144 -11.35 0.87 2.55
N ALA A 145 -12.51 0.77 3.22
CA ALA A 145 -12.63 0.92 4.68
C ALA A 145 -12.09 -0.28 5.49
N GLN A 146 -11.93 -1.45 4.86
CA GLN A 146 -11.30 -2.62 5.49
C GLN A 146 -9.78 -2.69 5.23
N GLN A 147 -9.32 -2.11 4.11
CA GLN A 147 -7.89 -2.02 3.78
C GLN A 147 -7.08 -1.16 4.77
N SER A 148 -7.75 -0.35 5.60
CA SER A 148 -7.10 0.47 6.65
C SER A 148 -6.28 -0.36 7.63
N ASP A 149 -6.67 -1.61 7.90
CA ASP A 149 -6.00 -2.52 8.85
C ASP A 149 -5.85 -3.96 8.33
N GLY A 150 -6.80 -4.39 7.47
CA GLY A 150 -6.87 -5.72 6.91
C GLY A 150 -6.15 -5.89 5.56
N TYR A 151 -5.82 -7.14 5.26
CA TYR A 151 -5.32 -7.61 3.98
C TYR A 151 -6.51 -8.01 3.10
N VAL A 152 -7.07 -7.06 2.36
CA VAL A 152 -8.35 -7.25 1.65
C VAL A 152 -8.17 -7.46 0.15
N GLY A 153 -8.56 -8.66 -0.32
CA GLY A 153 -8.70 -8.99 -1.74
C GLY A 153 -10.16 -9.16 -2.16
N ARG A 154 -10.42 -9.27 -3.45
CA ARG A 154 -11.78 -9.47 -4.02
C ARG A 154 -11.79 -10.49 -5.16
N LEU A 155 -12.80 -11.36 -5.19
CA LEU A 155 -13.21 -12.12 -6.37
C LEU A 155 -14.56 -11.60 -6.87
N ALA A 156 -14.58 -11.19 -8.14
CA ALA A 156 -15.79 -10.76 -8.83
C ALA A 156 -15.72 -11.31 -10.26
N PHE A 157 -16.46 -12.38 -10.57
CA PHE A 157 -16.56 -12.94 -11.92
C PHE A 157 -17.98 -12.78 -12.47
N PRO A 158 -18.17 -12.73 -13.81
CA PRO A 158 -19.48 -12.57 -14.42
C PRO A 158 -20.38 -13.81 -14.28
N ASP A 159 -19.81 -14.97 -13.99
CA ASP A 159 -20.50 -16.24 -13.80
C ASP A 159 -19.81 -17.10 -12.72
N GLU A 160 -20.45 -18.21 -12.37
CA GLU A 160 -19.99 -19.15 -11.34
C GLU A 160 -18.67 -19.85 -11.73
N ARG A 161 -18.47 -20.13 -13.02
CA ARG A 161 -17.30 -20.87 -13.54
C ARG A 161 -16.01 -20.09 -13.33
N GLY A 162 -16.06 -18.76 -13.38
CA GLY A 162 -14.91 -17.92 -13.05
C GLY A 162 -14.43 -18.11 -11.60
N TYR A 163 -15.36 -18.24 -10.63
CA TYR A 163 -15.01 -18.55 -9.24
C TYR A 163 -14.49 -19.99 -9.10
N GLU A 164 -15.14 -20.97 -9.73
CA GLU A 164 -14.71 -22.38 -9.72
C GLU A 164 -13.29 -22.55 -10.28
N ALA A 165 -13.00 -21.94 -11.45
CA ALA A 165 -11.70 -22.01 -12.11
C ALA A 165 -10.61 -21.31 -11.29
N TYR A 166 -10.91 -20.16 -10.68
CA TYR A 166 -9.98 -19.48 -9.78
C TYR A 166 -9.65 -20.33 -8.55
N VAL A 167 -10.68 -20.83 -7.85
CA VAL A 167 -10.53 -21.67 -6.65
C VAL A 167 -9.75 -22.94 -6.97
N HIS A 168 -10.07 -23.61 -8.09
CA HIS A 168 -9.33 -24.78 -8.55
C HIS A 168 -7.85 -24.45 -8.81
N LYS A 169 -7.56 -23.35 -9.52
CA LYS A 169 -6.19 -22.90 -9.81
C LYS A 169 -5.38 -22.64 -8.55
N ILE A 170 -5.87 -21.83 -7.61
CA ILE A 170 -5.06 -21.48 -6.42
C ILE A 170 -4.83 -22.68 -5.50
N LEU A 171 -5.83 -23.56 -5.35
CA LEU A 171 -5.67 -24.79 -4.57
C LEU A 171 -4.77 -25.83 -5.26
N ALA A 172 -4.69 -25.81 -6.60
CA ALA A 172 -3.70 -26.60 -7.34
C ALA A 172 -2.28 -26.04 -7.16
N ALA A 173 -2.11 -24.72 -7.23
CA ALA A 173 -0.82 -24.05 -7.02
C ALA A 173 -0.29 -24.23 -5.58
N GLU A 174 -1.16 -24.19 -4.56
CA GLU A 174 -0.78 -24.43 -3.16
C GLU A 174 -0.44 -25.89 -2.83
N ARG A 175 -0.86 -26.84 -3.68
CA ARG A 175 -0.47 -28.26 -3.59
C ARG A 175 0.75 -28.62 -4.46
N ALA A 176 1.18 -27.73 -5.35
CA ALA A 176 2.37 -27.96 -6.16
C ALA A 176 3.63 -27.87 -5.28
N ALA A 177 4.69 -28.57 -5.68
CA ALA A 177 6.00 -28.35 -5.08
C ALA A 177 6.44 -26.89 -5.36
N ALA A 178 6.99 -26.23 -4.34
CA ALA A 178 7.56 -24.89 -4.52
C ALA A 178 8.75 -24.96 -5.49
N HIS A 179 8.93 -23.94 -6.31
CA HIS A 179 10.06 -23.83 -7.22
C HIS A 179 11.34 -23.51 -6.44
N ASP A 180 12.40 -24.30 -6.63
CA ASP A 180 13.71 -24.09 -5.98
C ASP A 180 14.40 -22.76 -6.39
N SER A 181 14.03 -22.23 -7.56
CA SER A 181 14.56 -20.97 -8.09
C SER A 181 13.78 -19.76 -7.57
N PRO A 182 14.45 -18.66 -7.18
CA PRO A 182 13.77 -17.40 -6.87
C PRO A 182 12.92 -16.89 -8.04
N PRO A 183 11.81 -16.18 -7.77
CA PRO A 183 10.89 -15.71 -8.81
C PRO A 183 11.53 -14.60 -9.68
N ARG A 184 11.03 -14.41 -10.90
CA ARG A 184 11.43 -13.25 -11.74
C ARG A 184 10.66 -11.98 -11.36
N ALA A 185 11.26 -10.81 -11.60
CA ALA A 185 10.58 -9.52 -11.58
C ALA A 185 10.67 -8.88 -12.97
N THR A 186 9.56 -8.86 -13.71
CA THR A 186 9.48 -8.31 -15.07
C THR A 186 8.75 -6.97 -15.04
N PHE A 187 9.40 -5.90 -15.49
CA PHE A 187 8.84 -4.56 -15.59
C PHE A 187 8.54 -4.23 -17.06
N TYR A 188 7.26 -4.16 -17.43
CA TYR A 188 6.81 -3.87 -18.80
C TYR A 188 6.25 -2.44 -18.91
N THR A 189 6.73 -1.64 -19.86
CA THR A 189 6.23 -0.28 -20.10
C THR A 189 5.71 -0.12 -21.52
N VAL A 190 4.45 0.29 -21.68
CA VAL A 190 3.94 0.76 -22.98
C VAL A 190 4.52 2.15 -23.27
N HIS A 191 5.51 2.20 -24.18
CA HIS A 191 6.08 3.45 -24.68
C HIS A 191 5.29 3.97 -25.89
N ASP A 192 4.08 4.49 -25.67
CA ASP A 192 3.20 5.01 -26.71
C ASP A 192 3.47 6.46 -27.16
N GLY A 193 4.63 7.01 -26.80
CA GLY A 193 5.01 8.39 -27.10
C GLY A 193 4.21 9.46 -26.32
N THR A 194 3.27 9.10 -25.44
CA THR A 194 2.51 10.09 -24.68
C THR A 194 3.30 10.64 -23.49
N ALA A 195 2.98 11.87 -23.09
CA ALA A 195 3.61 12.51 -21.93
C ALA A 195 3.38 11.75 -20.62
N ALA A 196 2.23 11.07 -20.47
CA ALA A 196 1.85 10.33 -19.27
C ALA A 196 2.70 9.05 -19.08
N THR A 197 2.78 8.18 -20.09
CA THR A 197 3.65 6.98 -20.04
C THR A 197 5.12 7.38 -19.90
N SER A 198 5.54 8.43 -20.59
CA SER A 198 6.89 8.99 -20.49
C SER A 198 7.21 9.64 -19.14
N ALA A 199 6.22 10.16 -18.40
CA ALA A 199 6.38 10.63 -17.03
C ALA A 199 6.48 9.44 -16.07
N THR A 200 5.51 8.52 -16.12
CA THR A 200 5.51 7.30 -15.28
C THR A 200 6.79 6.48 -15.46
N TYR A 201 7.30 6.31 -16.68
CA TYR A 201 8.58 5.61 -16.89
C TYR A 201 9.74 6.30 -16.14
N ARG A 202 9.84 7.63 -16.21
CA ARG A 202 10.94 8.41 -15.62
C ARG A 202 10.83 8.55 -14.09
N SER A 203 9.62 8.66 -13.54
CA SER A 203 9.37 8.87 -12.10
C SER A 203 9.15 7.58 -11.31
N LEU A 204 8.67 6.50 -11.96
CA LEU A 204 8.33 5.24 -11.31
C LEU A 204 9.21 4.07 -11.78
N VAL A 205 9.17 3.73 -13.08
CA VAL A 205 9.73 2.46 -13.57
C VAL A 205 11.26 2.45 -13.52
N ARG A 206 11.91 3.41 -14.19
CA ARG A 206 13.38 3.49 -14.26
C ARG A 206 14.05 3.60 -12.88
N PRO A 207 13.69 4.56 -11.99
CA PRO A 207 14.29 4.63 -10.66
C PRO A 207 13.84 3.48 -9.74
N GLY A 208 12.69 2.85 -10.02
CA GLY A 208 12.28 1.59 -9.40
C GLY A 208 13.21 0.42 -9.77
N LEU A 209 13.58 0.30 -11.04
CA LEU A 209 14.53 -0.69 -11.54
C LEU A 209 15.95 -0.46 -11.02
N GLU A 210 16.41 0.80 -10.97
CA GLU A 210 17.69 1.17 -10.35
C GLU A 210 17.73 0.75 -8.87
N LEU A 211 16.68 1.05 -8.10
CA LEU A 211 16.57 0.65 -6.70
C LEU A 211 16.42 -0.88 -6.54
N ALA A 212 15.71 -1.57 -7.44
CA ALA A 212 15.58 -3.03 -7.44
C ALA A 212 16.94 -3.71 -7.66
N ARG A 213 17.68 -3.28 -8.71
CA ARG A 213 19.02 -3.77 -9.04
C ARG A 213 20.00 -3.49 -7.89
N SER A 214 19.93 -2.31 -7.27
CA SER A 214 20.71 -1.95 -6.08
C SER A 214 20.41 -2.86 -4.87
N ARG A 215 19.14 -3.14 -4.58
CA ARG A 215 18.74 -3.99 -3.44
C ARG A 215 18.98 -5.48 -3.70
N ALA A 216 18.97 -5.93 -4.95
CA ALA A 216 19.40 -7.28 -5.31
C ALA A 216 20.90 -7.47 -5.04
N ALA A 217 21.73 -6.49 -5.42
CA ALA A 217 23.17 -6.50 -5.13
C ALA A 217 23.50 -6.48 -3.63
N SER A 218 22.59 -6.00 -2.76
CA SER A 218 22.71 -6.06 -1.29
C SER A 218 21.98 -7.25 -0.65
N GLY A 219 21.41 -8.17 -1.42
CA GLY A 219 20.70 -9.34 -0.90
C GLY A 219 19.34 -9.04 -0.24
N GLU A 220 18.72 -7.90 -0.57
CA GLU A 220 17.44 -7.41 -0.02
C GLU A 220 16.27 -7.44 -1.03
N PHE A 221 16.52 -7.94 -2.26
CA PHE A 221 15.51 -8.12 -3.30
C PHE A 221 15.68 -9.49 -3.95
N TYR A 222 14.80 -10.44 -3.57
CA TYR A 222 14.97 -11.88 -3.83
C TYR A 222 14.43 -12.33 -5.20
N ALA A 223 14.81 -11.64 -6.27
CA ALA A 223 14.46 -12.04 -7.64
C ALA A 223 15.63 -12.74 -8.35
N SER A 224 15.35 -13.73 -9.19
CA SER A 224 16.36 -14.39 -10.04
C SER A 224 16.74 -13.56 -11.25
N THR A 225 15.78 -12.85 -11.85
CA THR A 225 16.00 -11.83 -12.88
C THR A 225 15.22 -10.56 -12.56
N ILE A 226 15.77 -9.40 -12.95
CA ILE A 226 15.11 -8.09 -12.92
C ILE A 226 15.08 -7.57 -14.36
N GLU A 227 13.96 -7.80 -15.02
CA GLU A 227 13.78 -7.63 -16.46
C GLU A 227 13.09 -6.30 -16.76
N GLU A 228 13.48 -5.67 -17.86
CA GLU A 228 12.92 -4.41 -18.37
C GLU A 228 12.46 -4.68 -19.81
N CYS A 229 11.18 -4.42 -20.10
CA CYS A 229 10.50 -4.83 -21.34
C CYS A 229 9.53 -3.74 -21.81
N GLY A 230 9.14 -3.81 -23.09
CA GLY A 230 8.37 -2.76 -23.76
C GLY A 230 9.25 -1.99 -24.75
N ARG A 231 9.00 -2.19 -26.05
CA ARG A 231 9.72 -1.49 -27.12
C ARG A 231 9.44 0.01 -27.07
N VAL A 232 10.51 0.81 -26.94
CA VAL A 232 10.46 2.27 -27.08
C VAL A 232 9.93 2.64 -28.48
N ASP A 233 8.97 3.56 -28.52
CA ASP A 233 8.30 4.10 -29.72
C ASP A 233 7.61 3.09 -30.65
N ALA A 234 7.56 1.80 -30.30
CA ALA A 234 6.91 0.73 -31.08
C ALA A 234 6.21 -0.32 -30.18
N PRO A 235 5.28 0.09 -29.29
CA PRO A 235 4.68 -0.79 -28.29
C PRO A 235 3.79 -1.86 -28.92
N SER A 236 4.00 -3.13 -28.58
CA SER A 236 3.38 -4.27 -29.27
C SER A 236 2.57 -5.17 -28.32
N PRO A 237 1.28 -5.44 -28.62
CA PRO A 237 0.49 -6.45 -27.89
C PRO A 237 1.10 -7.86 -27.95
N ASP A 238 1.86 -8.20 -29.00
CA ASP A 238 2.52 -9.50 -29.13
C ASP A 238 3.76 -9.60 -28.23
N GLU A 239 4.55 -8.52 -28.11
CA GLU A 239 5.66 -8.45 -27.14
C GLU A 239 5.13 -8.55 -25.69
N TRP A 240 4.01 -7.89 -25.42
CA TRP A 240 3.31 -8.00 -24.15
C TRP A 240 2.84 -9.43 -23.85
N LEU A 241 2.28 -10.13 -24.85
CA LEU A 241 1.92 -11.54 -24.73
C LEU A 241 3.16 -12.41 -24.50
N GLU A 242 4.27 -12.18 -25.21
CA GLU A 242 5.53 -12.91 -25.01
C GLU A 242 6.07 -12.73 -23.57
N ALA A 243 6.14 -11.49 -23.09
CA ALA A 243 6.64 -11.17 -21.75
C ALA A 243 5.76 -11.74 -20.63
N SER A 244 4.43 -11.69 -20.81
CA SER A 244 3.47 -12.21 -19.83
C SER A 244 3.34 -13.75 -19.86
N SER A 245 3.51 -14.41 -21.01
CA SER A 245 3.37 -15.87 -21.14
C SER A 245 4.52 -16.69 -20.52
N ARG A 246 5.58 -16.05 -20.03
CA ARG A 246 6.81 -16.71 -19.54
C ARG A 246 6.50 -17.74 -18.41
N PRO A 247 7.04 -18.96 -18.46
CA PRO A 247 6.73 -20.01 -17.50
C PRO A 247 7.36 -19.79 -16.12
N GLY A 248 6.77 -20.37 -15.08
CA GLY A 248 7.25 -20.30 -13.69
C GLY A 248 6.86 -19.00 -12.96
N PRO A 249 7.02 -18.97 -11.62
CA PRO A 249 6.53 -17.88 -10.77
C PRO A 249 7.29 -16.58 -10.99
N GLY A 250 6.57 -15.46 -10.86
CA GLY A 250 7.13 -14.13 -11.02
C GLY A 250 6.15 -13.02 -10.71
N VAL A 251 6.67 -11.81 -10.61
CA VAL A 251 5.89 -10.58 -10.57
C VAL A 251 5.98 -9.90 -11.93
N LEU A 252 4.83 -9.66 -12.57
CA LEU A 252 4.74 -8.76 -13.71
C LEU A 252 4.27 -7.40 -13.21
N PHE A 253 5.12 -6.38 -13.34
CA PHE A 253 4.77 -4.98 -13.09
C PHE A 253 4.58 -4.28 -14.44
N SER A 254 3.40 -3.73 -14.72
CA SER A 254 3.09 -3.17 -16.04
C SER A 254 2.54 -1.74 -15.99
N VAL A 255 3.07 -0.86 -16.84
CA VAL A 255 2.59 0.51 -17.03
C VAL A 255 1.95 0.66 -18.41
N SER A 256 0.72 1.17 -18.47
CA SER A 256 0.03 1.55 -19.71
C SER A 256 -1.05 2.59 -19.44
N HIS A 257 -1.66 3.15 -20.49
CA HIS A 257 -3.02 3.70 -20.33
C HIS A 257 -4.01 2.53 -20.26
N GLY A 258 -5.06 2.69 -19.47
CA GLY A 258 -6.26 1.86 -19.57
C GLY A 258 -7.28 2.54 -20.47
N ALA A 259 -8.08 1.76 -21.19
CA ALA A 259 -9.10 2.29 -22.09
C ALA A 259 -10.18 3.03 -21.31
N GLY A 260 -10.27 4.35 -21.52
CA GLY A 260 -11.42 5.18 -21.13
C GLY A 260 -12.54 5.14 -22.17
N PRO A 261 -13.60 5.95 -22.01
CA PRO A 261 -14.70 6.01 -22.96
C PRO A 261 -14.27 6.53 -24.35
N PRO A 262 -14.92 6.08 -25.44
CA PRO A 262 -14.83 6.70 -26.75
C PRO A 262 -15.30 8.17 -26.72
N ARG A 263 -14.94 8.95 -27.76
CA ARG A 263 -15.35 10.37 -27.89
C ARG A 263 -16.87 10.56 -27.86
N GLU A 264 -17.61 9.67 -28.53
CA GLU A 264 -19.08 9.65 -28.55
C GLU A 264 -19.70 8.95 -27.32
N GLY A 265 -18.87 8.56 -26.34
CA GLY A 265 -19.26 7.69 -25.23
C GLY A 265 -19.34 6.20 -25.59
N TRP A 266 -19.75 5.39 -24.62
CA TRP A 266 -20.04 3.96 -24.81
C TRP A 266 -21.45 3.76 -25.38
N LYS A 267 -21.64 2.83 -26.32
CA LYS A 267 -22.97 2.58 -26.91
C LYS A 267 -23.97 1.98 -25.93
N ASN A 268 -23.46 1.20 -24.96
CA ASN A 268 -24.21 0.57 -23.89
C ASN A 268 -23.25 0.08 -22.79
N PHE A 269 -23.81 -0.34 -21.65
CA PHE A 269 -23.04 -0.86 -20.52
C PHE A 269 -22.23 -2.11 -20.83
N ALA A 270 -22.68 -3.00 -21.72
CA ALA A 270 -21.94 -4.21 -22.07
C ALA A 270 -20.65 -3.89 -22.85
N GLU A 271 -20.68 -2.92 -23.77
CA GLU A 271 -19.46 -2.43 -24.45
C GLU A 271 -18.50 -1.78 -23.45
N GLN A 272 -19.02 -0.93 -22.54
CA GLN A 272 -18.24 -0.32 -21.46
C GLN A 272 -17.56 -1.39 -20.59
N HIS A 273 -18.32 -2.31 -20.03
CA HIS A 273 -17.87 -3.35 -19.12
C HIS A 273 -16.82 -4.28 -19.76
N ALA A 274 -16.97 -4.60 -21.05
CA ALA A 274 -16.03 -5.44 -21.79
C ALA A 274 -14.70 -4.74 -22.14
N ARG A 275 -14.68 -3.40 -22.23
CA ARG A 275 -13.55 -2.64 -22.80
C ARG A 275 -12.87 -1.67 -21.82
N GLN A 276 -13.59 -1.08 -20.87
CA GLN A 276 -13.00 -0.11 -19.94
C GLN A 276 -11.93 -0.77 -19.07
N GLY A 277 -10.79 -0.08 -18.92
CA GLY A 277 -9.62 -0.61 -18.21
C GLY A 277 -8.72 -1.55 -19.02
N ALA A 278 -9.09 -1.93 -20.25
CA ALA A 278 -8.23 -2.72 -21.13
C ALA A 278 -6.93 -1.96 -21.47
N MET A 279 -5.79 -2.65 -21.58
CA MET A 279 -4.50 -2.00 -21.84
C MET A 279 -4.46 -1.36 -23.23
N ARG A 280 -4.01 -0.11 -23.32
CA ARG A 280 -3.75 0.59 -24.57
C ARG A 280 -2.30 0.41 -25.01
N PHE A 281 -2.08 0.26 -26.31
CA PHE A 281 -0.76 0.27 -26.96
C PHE A 281 -0.67 1.47 -27.93
N GLY A 282 -1.08 2.66 -27.45
CA GLY A 282 -1.19 3.85 -28.29
C GLY A 282 -2.11 3.64 -29.49
N ARG A 283 -1.51 3.74 -30.69
CA ARG A 283 -2.15 3.49 -32.00
C ARG A 283 -2.11 2.01 -32.41
N GLU A 284 -1.13 1.24 -31.93
CA GLU A 284 -0.93 -0.17 -32.29
C GLU A 284 -2.00 -1.10 -31.70
N GLY A 285 -2.83 -0.59 -30.78
CA GLY A 285 -4.13 -1.17 -30.48
C GLY A 285 -4.44 -1.27 -28.99
N THR A 286 -4.97 -2.43 -28.62
CA THR A 286 -5.55 -2.71 -27.30
C THR A 286 -5.26 -4.16 -26.92
N PHE A 287 -5.16 -4.45 -25.63
CA PHE A 287 -5.28 -5.82 -25.10
C PHE A 287 -6.39 -5.85 -24.06
N ALA A 288 -7.50 -6.50 -24.41
CA ALA A 288 -8.72 -6.63 -23.63
C ALA A 288 -8.99 -8.10 -23.24
N ALA A 289 -10.05 -8.32 -22.46
CA ALA A 289 -10.43 -9.65 -21.96
C ALA A 289 -10.64 -10.69 -23.07
N SER A 290 -11.17 -10.26 -24.22
CA SER A 290 -11.36 -11.08 -25.44
C SER A 290 -10.06 -11.63 -26.01
N ASP A 291 -8.95 -10.93 -25.79
CA ASP A 291 -7.72 -11.12 -26.53
C ASP A 291 -6.78 -12.09 -25.81
N MET A 292 -7.09 -12.45 -24.56
CA MET A 292 -6.33 -13.42 -23.77
C MET A 292 -6.51 -14.85 -24.30
N GLY A 293 -7.76 -15.30 -24.44
CA GLY A 293 -8.09 -16.70 -24.71
C GLY A 293 -7.59 -17.64 -23.61
N GLU A 294 -7.25 -18.87 -23.98
CA GLU A 294 -6.74 -19.91 -23.05
C GLU A 294 -5.20 -19.87 -22.88
N ARG A 295 -4.54 -18.83 -23.42
CA ARG A 295 -3.08 -18.69 -23.42
C ARG A 295 -2.52 -18.55 -21.99
N PRO A 296 -1.33 -19.11 -21.68
CA PRO A 296 -0.63 -18.81 -20.43
C PRO A 296 -0.42 -17.31 -20.27
N PHE A 297 -0.66 -16.79 -19.07
CA PHE A 297 -0.56 -15.36 -18.79
C PHE A 297 -0.19 -15.17 -17.32
N VAL A 298 1.07 -14.82 -17.05
CA VAL A 298 1.63 -14.73 -15.69
C VAL A 298 1.35 -16.01 -14.85
N PRO A 299 1.61 -17.23 -15.39
CA PRO A 299 1.17 -18.48 -14.80
C PRO A 299 1.75 -18.70 -13.40
N GLY A 300 0.90 -18.80 -12.38
CA GLY A 300 1.33 -18.97 -10.98
C GLY A 300 2.04 -17.74 -10.39
N GLY A 301 2.02 -16.61 -11.09
CA GLY A 301 2.61 -15.35 -10.66
C GLY A 301 1.60 -14.35 -10.11
N VAL A 302 2.04 -13.09 -9.96
CA VAL A 302 1.19 -11.95 -9.56
C VAL A 302 1.39 -10.81 -10.56
N TRP A 303 0.29 -10.17 -10.96
CA TRP A 303 0.31 -9.06 -11.92
C TRP A 303 -0.09 -7.74 -11.24
N PHE A 304 0.78 -6.72 -11.30
CA PHE A 304 0.51 -5.37 -10.81
C PHE A 304 0.48 -4.38 -11.98
N MET A 305 -0.69 -3.80 -12.25
CA MET A 305 -0.96 -2.90 -13.37
C MET A 305 -1.20 -1.45 -12.91
N VAL A 306 -0.33 -0.54 -13.36
CA VAL A 306 -0.51 0.91 -13.23
C VAL A 306 -1.15 1.44 -14.51
N ALA A 307 -2.47 1.63 -14.45
CA ALA A 307 -3.31 2.15 -15.53
C ALA A 307 -4.68 2.60 -14.99
N CYS A 308 -5.25 3.67 -15.53
CA CYS A 308 -6.61 4.11 -15.22
C CYS A 308 -7.63 2.99 -15.47
N TYR A 309 -8.56 2.79 -14.54
CA TYR A 309 -9.62 1.76 -14.61
C TYR A 309 -9.12 0.30 -14.74
N GLY A 310 -7.82 0.01 -14.62
CA GLY A 310 -7.26 -1.34 -14.81
C GLY A 310 -7.82 -2.39 -13.84
N GLY A 311 -8.24 -1.99 -12.64
CA GLY A 311 -8.94 -2.84 -11.67
C GLY A 311 -10.47 -2.80 -11.77
N GLY A 312 -11.06 -1.76 -12.36
CA GLY A 312 -12.52 -1.58 -12.39
C GLY A 312 -12.96 -0.16 -12.73
N THR A 313 -14.16 0.21 -12.31
CA THR A 313 -14.75 1.54 -12.50
C THR A 313 -15.78 1.81 -11.39
N PRO A 314 -15.69 2.91 -10.61
CA PRO A 314 -16.66 3.25 -9.57
C PRO A 314 -17.95 3.85 -10.17
N ASP A 315 -18.99 3.98 -9.34
CA ASP A 315 -20.26 4.64 -9.71
C ASP A 315 -20.03 6.15 -9.92
N LYS A 316 -19.14 6.71 -9.10
CA LYS A 316 -18.68 8.09 -9.11
C LYS A 316 -17.17 8.10 -8.91
N SER A 317 -16.45 8.76 -9.81
CA SER A 317 -15.02 9.02 -9.61
C SER A 317 -14.78 9.96 -8.44
N ALA A 318 -13.78 9.64 -7.61
CA ALA A 318 -13.39 10.46 -6.46
C ALA A 318 -12.94 11.87 -6.88
N TYR A 319 -12.40 11.99 -8.10
CA TYR A 319 -11.88 13.25 -8.66
C TYR A 319 -12.97 14.19 -9.18
N ARG A 320 -14.19 13.71 -9.43
CA ARG A 320 -15.27 14.48 -10.08
C ARG A 320 -15.46 15.87 -9.47
N HIS A 321 -15.70 15.93 -8.16
CA HIS A 321 -16.02 17.17 -7.46
C HIS A 321 -14.83 18.15 -7.38
N TRP A 322 -13.60 17.64 -7.31
CA TRP A 322 -12.39 18.45 -7.37
C TRP A 322 -12.18 19.05 -8.77
N LEU A 323 -12.31 18.23 -9.83
CA LEU A 323 -12.21 18.68 -11.22
C LEU A 323 -13.33 19.68 -11.58
N GLU A 324 -14.56 19.43 -11.13
CA GLU A 324 -15.67 20.39 -11.29
C GLU A 324 -15.42 21.71 -10.54
N ARG A 325 -14.74 21.70 -9.39
CA ARG A 325 -14.33 22.91 -8.66
C ARG A 325 -13.22 23.66 -9.40
N LEU A 326 -12.21 22.96 -9.92
CA LEU A 326 -11.10 23.56 -10.68
C LEU A 326 -11.59 24.20 -11.99
N TYR A 327 -12.46 23.52 -12.73
CA TYR A 327 -13.10 24.04 -13.94
C TYR A 327 -13.92 25.30 -13.66
N LYS A 328 -14.72 25.32 -12.58
CA LYS A 328 -15.48 26.52 -12.13
C LYS A 328 -14.59 27.69 -11.71
N LEU A 329 -13.32 27.45 -11.38
CA LEU A 329 -12.32 28.47 -11.04
C LEU A 329 -11.45 28.89 -12.24
N GLY A 330 -11.78 28.43 -13.46
CA GLY A 330 -11.03 28.74 -14.69
C GLY A 330 -9.64 28.09 -14.76
N GLN A 331 -9.30 27.19 -13.84
CA GLN A 331 -8.02 26.49 -13.81
C GLN A 331 -8.00 25.38 -14.87
N TYR A 332 -6.85 25.16 -15.50
CA TYR A 332 -6.61 24.13 -16.55
C TYR A 332 -7.45 24.25 -17.84
N GLY A 333 -8.30 25.27 -17.98
CA GLY A 333 -9.07 25.54 -19.20
C GLY A 333 -9.91 24.34 -19.66
N GLY A 334 -9.89 24.07 -20.97
CA GLY A 334 -10.67 22.98 -21.57
C GLY A 334 -10.20 21.55 -21.22
N GLU A 335 -8.98 21.39 -20.70
CA GLU A 335 -8.42 20.07 -20.37
C GLU A 335 -9.20 19.38 -19.24
N ALA A 336 -9.60 20.16 -18.22
CA ALA A 336 -10.45 19.69 -17.14
C ALA A 336 -11.83 19.24 -17.65
N GLU A 337 -12.35 19.87 -18.72
CA GLU A 337 -13.65 19.48 -19.29
C GLU A 337 -13.58 18.12 -19.99
N GLU A 338 -12.54 17.86 -20.79
CA GLU A 338 -12.34 16.55 -21.44
C GLU A 338 -12.23 15.41 -20.40
N VAL A 339 -11.50 15.63 -19.31
CA VAL A 339 -11.44 14.66 -18.19
C VAL A 339 -12.82 14.47 -17.56
N LEU A 340 -13.57 15.54 -17.29
CA LEU A 340 -14.93 15.47 -16.74
C LEU A 340 -15.95 14.80 -17.69
N ARG A 341 -15.73 14.86 -19.01
CA ARG A 341 -16.49 14.07 -19.99
C ARG A 341 -16.11 12.59 -19.94
N ALA A 342 -14.85 12.26 -19.68
CA ALA A 342 -14.33 10.89 -19.60
C ALA A 342 -14.58 10.15 -18.27
N LEU A 343 -15.06 10.85 -17.23
CA LEU A 343 -15.46 10.22 -15.95
C LEU A 343 -16.78 9.44 -16.06
N PRO A 344 -17.01 8.43 -15.19
CA PRO A 344 -18.31 7.77 -15.06
C PRO A 344 -19.48 8.74 -14.87
N ARG A 345 -20.62 8.39 -15.47
CA ARG A 345 -21.88 9.15 -15.46
C ARG A 345 -23.04 8.22 -15.08
N ASN A 346 -23.22 7.98 -13.78
CA ASN A 346 -24.32 7.18 -13.22
C ASN A 346 -24.44 5.75 -13.81
N ALA A 347 -23.31 5.16 -14.20
CA ALA A 347 -23.24 3.75 -14.62
C ALA A 347 -23.14 2.84 -13.37
N PRO A 348 -23.58 1.57 -13.44
CA PRO A 348 -23.24 0.58 -12.42
C PRO A 348 -21.72 0.46 -12.26
N PRO A 349 -21.19 0.36 -11.03
CA PRO A 349 -19.77 0.12 -10.81
C PRO A 349 -19.43 -1.34 -11.12
N PHE A 350 -18.21 -1.61 -11.60
CA PHE A 350 -17.77 -2.98 -11.94
C PHE A 350 -16.25 -3.16 -11.80
N ILE A 351 -15.83 -4.40 -11.53
CA ILE A 351 -14.43 -4.86 -11.69
C ILE A 351 -14.13 -5.09 -13.18
N ALA A 352 -12.95 -4.67 -13.64
CA ALA A 352 -12.63 -4.64 -15.07
C ALA A 352 -12.56 -6.05 -15.69
N SER A 353 -13.03 -6.21 -16.93
CA SER A 353 -13.10 -7.54 -17.57
C SER A 353 -11.71 -8.18 -17.81
N LEU A 354 -10.65 -7.38 -17.96
CA LEU A 354 -9.30 -7.88 -18.23
C LEU A 354 -8.67 -8.66 -17.05
N PRO A 355 -8.57 -8.12 -15.82
CA PRO A 355 -8.09 -8.91 -14.68
C PRO A 355 -9.02 -10.06 -14.32
N ARG A 356 -10.32 -9.98 -14.64
CA ARG A 356 -11.26 -11.12 -14.49
C ARG A 356 -10.89 -12.28 -15.39
N ALA A 357 -10.61 -12.03 -16.67
CA ALA A 357 -10.12 -13.06 -17.60
C ALA A 357 -8.79 -13.66 -17.10
N ALA A 358 -7.86 -12.82 -16.64
CA ALA A 358 -6.58 -13.27 -16.07
C ALA A 358 -6.77 -14.18 -14.84
N LEU A 359 -7.64 -13.81 -13.90
CA LEU A 359 -7.88 -14.59 -12.70
C LEU A 359 -8.69 -15.86 -12.98
N ALA A 360 -9.64 -15.86 -13.93
CA ALA A 360 -10.37 -17.07 -14.32
C ALA A 360 -9.52 -18.08 -15.13
N ASN A 361 -8.54 -17.59 -15.91
CA ASN A 361 -7.65 -18.43 -16.72
C ASN A 361 -6.86 -19.44 -15.85
N PRO A 362 -6.94 -20.77 -16.09
CA PRO A 362 -6.20 -21.78 -15.35
C PRO A 362 -4.67 -21.62 -15.40
N ASN A 363 -4.15 -21.02 -16.48
CA ASN A 363 -2.74 -20.68 -16.66
C ASN A 363 -2.45 -19.18 -16.38
N GLY A 364 -3.35 -18.55 -15.60
CA GLY A 364 -3.30 -17.13 -15.23
C GLY A 364 -2.50 -16.83 -13.94
N PRO A 365 -2.44 -15.55 -13.50
CA PRO A 365 -1.92 -15.18 -12.19
C PRO A 365 -2.77 -15.71 -11.04
N LEU A 366 -2.16 -15.78 -9.85
CA LEU A 366 -2.82 -16.08 -8.58
C LEU A 366 -3.55 -14.85 -8.01
N ALA A 367 -3.03 -13.65 -8.30
CA ALA A 367 -3.61 -12.38 -7.87
C ALA A 367 -3.27 -11.23 -8.83
N PHE A 368 -4.09 -10.20 -8.82
CA PHE A 368 -3.93 -8.97 -9.59
C PHE A 368 -4.03 -7.74 -8.69
N LEU A 369 -3.22 -6.73 -8.96
CA LEU A 369 -3.29 -5.42 -8.32
C LEU A 369 -3.45 -4.35 -9.40
N GLY A 370 -4.38 -3.41 -9.21
CA GLY A 370 -4.60 -2.34 -10.18
C GLY A 370 -5.57 -1.27 -9.71
N HIS A 371 -5.66 -0.18 -10.48
CA HIS A 371 -6.41 1.01 -10.07
C HIS A 371 -7.86 1.01 -10.59
N VAL A 372 -8.82 1.33 -9.72
CA VAL A 372 -10.27 1.26 -10.01
C VAL A 372 -10.84 2.54 -10.65
N ASP A 373 -10.16 3.68 -10.53
CA ASP A 373 -10.59 4.98 -11.08
C ASP A 373 -9.47 5.56 -12.00
N LEU A 374 -9.42 6.86 -12.25
CA LEU A 374 -8.25 7.53 -12.85
C LEU A 374 -6.99 7.36 -11.98
N ALA A 375 -5.96 6.73 -12.53
CA ALA A 375 -4.64 6.64 -11.92
C ALA A 375 -3.80 7.86 -12.32
N TRP A 376 -3.29 8.60 -11.34
CA TRP A 376 -2.45 9.77 -11.52
C TRP A 376 -0.99 9.46 -11.17
N THR A 377 -0.11 10.48 -11.23
CA THR A 377 1.27 10.32 -10.78
C THR A 377 1.45 10.48 -9.27
N TYR A 378 0.46 11.02 -8.55
CA TYR A 378 0.56 11.38 -7.13
C TYR A 378 1.01 10.20 -6.24
N SER A 379 0.48 9.00 -6.47
CA SER A 379 0.87 7.78 -5.75
C SER A 379 2.39 7.51 -5.82
N PHE A 380 3.10 8.00 -6.84
CA PHE A 380 4.57 7.90 -6.97
C PHE A 380 5.31 9.24 -7.17
N GLU A 381 4.63 10.38 -7.00
CA GLU A 381 5.21 11.73 -7.06
C GLU A 381 4.67 12.60 -5.93
N GLU A 382 5.56 13.04 -5.04
CA GLU A 382 5.28 14.03 -4.00
C GLU A 382 5.42 15.45 -4.56
N ARG A 383 4.58 16.40 -4.13
CA ARG A 383 4.48 17.74 -4.76
C ARG A 383 4.55 18.91 -3.79
N ASP A 384 4.62 18.63 -2.49
CA ASP A 384 4.64 19.57 -1.37
C ASP A 384 5.79 20.57 -1.44
N ALA A 385 6.94 20.18 -2.00
CA ALA A 385 8.12 21.04 -2.21
C ALA A 385 8.05 21.92 -3.47
N GLY A 386 6.90 22.01 -4.15
CA GLY A 386 6.69 22.77 -5.39
C GLY A 386 7.33 22.17 -6.65
N THR A 387 8.41 21.40 -6.50
CA THR A 387 9.00 20.54 -7.54
C THR A 387 8.57 19.09 -7.30
N PRO A 388 8.11 18.34 -8.32
CA PRO A 388 7.75 16.93 -8.15
C PRO A 388 8.95 16.06 -7.74
N ILE A 389 8.82 15.32 -6.64
CA ILE A 389 9.84 14.39 -6.14
C ILE A 389 9.35 12.95 -6.37
N ALA A 390 10.14 12.17 -7.12
CA ALA A 390 9.84 10.77 -7.41
C ALA A 390 9.90 9.89 -6.14
N ARG A 391 8.85 9.09 -5.90
CA ARG A 391 8.69 8.16 -4.77
C ARG A 391 8.44 6.69 -5.23
N PRO A 392 9.27 6.12 -6.13
CA PRO A 392 9.08 4.78 -6.70
C PRO A 392 9.11 3.66 -5.64
N ALA A 393 9.77 3.89 -4.50
CA ALA A 393 9.87 2.96 -3.38
C ALA A 393 8.50 2.52 -2.82
N ARG A 394 7.44 3.34 -2.98
CA ARG A 394 6.07 3.00 -2.58
C ARG A 394 5.57 1.74 -3.32
N PHE A 395 5.73 1.71 -4.63
CA PHE A 395 5.36 0.58 -5.49
C PHE A 395 6.39 -0.56 -5.44
N LEU A 396 7.69 -0.22 -5.46
CA LEU A 396 8.73 -1.25 -5.47
C LEU A 396 8.71 -2.10 -4.19
N SER A 397 8.27 -1.53 -3.06
CA SER A 397 8.11 -2.27 -1.81
C SER A 397 7.09 -3.42 -1.92
N VAL A 398 6.02 -3.24 -2.70
CA VAL A 398 5.06 -4.32 -3.07
C VAL A 398 5.78 -5.42 -3.85
N VAL A 399 6.52 -5.05 -4.90
CA VAL A 399 7.26 -6.01 -5.75
C VAL A 399 8.32 -6.77 -4.93
N ARG A 400 9.06 -6.09 -4.05
CA ARG A 400 10.05 -6.66 -3.14
C ARG A 400 9.43 -7.69 -2.19
N SER A 401 8.25 -7.40 -1.63
CA SER A 401 7.53 -8.31 -0.73
C SER A 401 7.03 -9.55 -1.48
N LEU A 402 6.48 -9.37 -2.69
CA LEU A 402 6.07 -10.48 -3.55
C LEU A 402 7.25 -11.41 -3.91
N VAL A 403 8.39 -10.87 -4.35
CA VAL A 403 9.56 -11.72 -4.70
C VAL A 403 10.23 -12.36 -3.48
N ARG A 404 10.04 -11.81 -2.28
CA ARG A 404 10.42 -12.46 -1.02
C ARG A 404 9.58 -13.72 -0.72
N GLY A 405 8.46 -13.92 -1.41
CA GLY A 405 7.52 -15.02 -1.16
C GLY A 405 6.52 -14.71 -0.03
N ASP A 406 6.31 -13.43 0.29
CA ASP A 406 5.22 -13.02 1.17
C ASP A 406 3.85 -13.18 0.48
N ARG A 407 2.79 -13.20 1.30
CA ARG A 407 1.40 -13.15 0.83
C ARG A 407 1.08 -11.83 0.14
N VAL A 408 0.25 -11.91 -0.90
CA VAL A 408 -0.12 -10.74 -1.72
C VAL A 408 -0.85 -9.67 -0.90
N GLY A 409 -1.61 -10.07 0.12
CA GLY A 409 -2.27 -9.17 1.06
C GLY A 409 -1.29 -8.27 1.84
N ILE A 410 -0.22 -8.85 2.40
CA ILE A 410 0.86 -8.09 3.07
C ILE A 410 1.62 -7.27 2.04
N SER A 411 1.93 -7.86 0.89
CA SER A 411 2.65 -7.18 -0.18
C SER A 411 1.91 -5.93 -0.63
N PHE A 412 0.59 -5.96 -0.69
CA PHE A 412 -0.24 -4.80 -1.00
C PHE A 412 -0.30 -3.77 0.15
N ARG A 413 -0.26 -4.22 1.42
CA ARG A 413 -0.17 -3.34 2.61
C ARG A 413 1.02 -2.37 2.54
N GLU A 414 2.13 -2.77 1.90
CA GLU A 414 3.30 -1.92 1.66
C GLU A 414 2.97 -0.64 0.86
N LEU A 415 1.90 -0.63 0.05
CA LEU A 415 1.36 0.56 -0.61
C LEU A 415 0.26 1.22 0.22
N VAL A 416 -0.67 0.45 0.78
CA VAL A 416 -1.84 0.98 1.52
C VAL A 416 -1.45 1.82 2.73
N ARG A 417 -0.33 1.53 3.42
CA ARG A 417 0.15 2.39 4.53
C ARG A 417 0.34 3.87 4.15
N PHE A 418 0.63 4.17 2.88
CA PHE A 418 0.81 5.55 2.42
C PHE A 418 -0.53 6.31 2.33
N PHE A 419 -1.66 5.61 2.17
CA PHE A 419 -2.99 6.19 2.27
C PHE A 419 -3.30 6.65 3.70
N GLU A 420 -2.92 5.85 4.71
CA GLU A 420 -3.09 6.25 6.12
C GLU A 420 -2.13 7.36 6.56
N GLN A 421 -0.91 7.40 6.00
CA GLN A 421 -0.02 8.55 6.16
C GLN A 421 -0.65 9.82 5.56
N ALA A 422 -1.20 9.74 4.35
CA ALA A 422 -1.92 10.87 3.74
C ALA A 422 -3.18 11.27 4.54
N ASN A 423 -3.94 10.32 5.11
CA ASN A 423 -5.05 10.63 6.02
C ASN A 423 -4.55 11.36 7.27
N THR A 424 -3.42 10.94 7.85
CA THR A 424 -2.80 11.56 9.05
C THR A 424 -2.36 13.00 8.76
N GLU A 425 -1.65 13.23 7.65
CA GLU A 425 -1.23 14.58 7.26
C GLU A 425 -2.42 15.50 6.96
N LEU A 426 -3.47 14.98 6.31
CA LEU A 426 -4.71 15.72 6.09
C LEU A 426 -5.39 16.12 7.40
N THR A 427 -5.53 15.21 8.38
CA THR A 427 -6.16 15.54 9.67
C THR A 427 -5.32 16.53 10.47
N SER A 428 -3.98 16.43 10.47
CA SER A 428 -3.09 17.43 11.09
C SER A 428 -3.26 18.83 10.49
N LEU A 429 -3.56 18.96 9.19
CA LEU A 429 -3.83 20.26 8.57
C LEU A 429 -5.19 20.87 8.98
N TYR A 430 -6.17 20.07 9.40
CA TYR A 430 -7.43 20.55 9.97
C TYR A 430 -7.31 20.87 11.47
N ASP A 431 -6.55 20.08 12.22
CA ASP A 431 -6.27 20.34 13.64
C ASP A 431 -5.48 21.65 13.82
N LEU A 432 -4.49 21.89 12.96
CA LEU A 432 -3.76 23.17 12.90
C LEU A 432 -4.70 24.37 12.65
N GLU A 433 -5.71 24.22 11.77
CA GLU A 433 -6.71 25.26 11.51
C GLU A 433 -7.63 25.48 12.72
N ALA A 434 -8.07 24.41 13.39
CA ALA A 434 -8.87 24.48 14.60
C ALA A 434 -8.11 25.14 15.78
N GLY A 435 -6.79 24.93 15.87
CA GLY A 435 -5.89 25.62 16.79
C GLY A 435 -5.58 27.08 16.42
N GLY A 436 -6.20 27.64 15.38
CA GLY A 436 -5.99 29.02 14.94
C GLY A 436 -4.75 29.25 14.05
N GLY A 437 -4.06 28.19 13.66
CA GLY A 437 -2.98 28.22 12.67
C GLY A 437 -3.51 28.38 11.24
N ARG A 438 -2.65 28.86 10.33
CA ARG A 438 -3.02 29.00 8.91
C ARG A 438 -2.65 27.75 8.13
N ARG A 439 -3.65 27.03 7.61
CA ARG A 439 -3.47 25.91 6.67
C ARG A 439 -2.82 26.34 5.35
N ASP A 440 -2.14 25.39 4.71
CA ASP A 440 -1.69 25.48 3.32
C ASP A 440 -2.72 24.79 2.38
N GLU A 441 -3.41 25.59 1.58
CA GLU A 441 -4.44 25.12 0.64
C GLU A 441 -3.87 24.35 -0.56
N ALA A 442 -2.62 24.63 -0.97
CA ALA A 442 -1.97 23.93 -2.08
C ALA A 442 -1.52 22.54 -1.63
N ARG A 443 -0.90 22.45 -0.45
CA ARG A 443 -0.55 21.17 0.19
C ARG A 443 -1.79 20.34 0.48
N LEU A 444 -2.86 20.95 1.02
CA LEU A 444 -4.15 20.28 1.21
C LEU A 444 -4.65 19.64 -0.10
N GLY A 445 -4.61 20.38 -1.22
CA GLY A 445 -5.01 19.88 -2.53
C GLY A 445 -4.16 18.69 -3.02
N HIS A 446 -2.84 18.77 -2.86
CA HIS A 446 -1.93 17.68 -3.24
C HIS A 446 -2.11 16.43 -2.36
N LEU A 447 -2.28 16.59 -1.05
CA LEU A 447 -2.55 15.48 -0.13
C LEU A 447 -3.91 14.82 -0.40
N TRP A 448 -4.95 15.58 -0.73
CA TRP A 448 -6.23 15.00 -1.15
C TRP A 448 -6.10 14.17 -2.43
N MET A 449 -5.38 14.66 -3.44
CA MET A 449 -5.13 13.90 -4.67
C MET A 449 -4.30 12.64 -4.41
N LEU A 450 -3.23 12.73 -3.61
CA LEU A 450 -2.43 11.59 -3.16
C LEU A 450 -3.29 10.53 -2.44
N ARG A 451 -4.15 10.97 -1.52
CA ARG A 451 -5.07 10.10 -0.79
C ARG A 451 -6.02 9.36 -1.74
N GLN A 452 -6.66 10.06 -2.69
CA GLN A 452 -7.58 9.38 -3.62
C GLN A 452 -6.83 8.36 -4.50
N ASP A 453 -5.67 8.74 -5.04
CA ASP A 453 -4.86 7.91 -5.96
C ASP A 453 -4.30 6.66 -5.29
N LEU A 454 -3.91 6.75 -4.02
CA LEU A 454 -3.55 5.56 -3.23
C LEU A 454 -4.76 4.70 -2.88
N SER A 455 -5.91 5.30 -2.54
CA SER A 455 -7.14 4.58 -2.20
C SER A 455 -7.80 3.86 -3.38
N GLY A 456 -7.48 4.26 -4.62
CA GLY A 456 -8.06 3.66 -5.81
C GLY A 456 -7.34 2.39 -6.27
N TYR A 457 -6.17 2.05 -5.73
CA TYR A 457 -5.58 0.73 -5.95
C TYR A 457 -6.34 -0.34 -5.16
N ILE A 458 -6.61 -1.47 -5.81
CA ILE A 458 -7.27 -2.63 -5.20
C ILE A 458 -6.53 -3.93 -5.54
N LEU A 459 -6.68 -4.89 -4.64
CA LEU A 459 -6.26 -6.28 -4.81
C LEU A 459 -7.45 -7.14 -5.25
N LEU A 460 -7.24 -7.91 -6.32
CA LEU A 460 -8.16 -8.91 -6.84
C LEU A 460 -7.50 -10.31 -6.75
N GLY A 461 -8.27 -11.29 -6.31
CA GLY A 461 -7.75 -12.57 -5.80
C GLY A 461 -7.94 -12.71 -4.29
N ASP A 462 -7.66 -13.91 -3.77
CA ASP A 462 -7.57 -14.19 -2.33
C ASP A 462 -6.28 -13.57 -1.75
N PRO A 463 -6.36 -12.71 -0.72
CA PRO A 463 -5.19 -12.05 -0.14
C PRO A 463 -4.17 -12.99 0.51
N ALA A 464 -4.56 -14.24 0.80
CA ALA A 464 -3.70 -15.24 1.44
C ALA A 464 -2.82 -16.04 0.47
N VAL A 465 -2.94 -15.84 -0.85
CA VAL A 465 -2.02 -16.49 -1.82
C VAL A 465 -0.65 -15.82 -1.83
N ARG A 466 0.38 -16.58 -2.22
CA ARG A 466 1.75 -16.14 -2.44
C ARG A 466 2.34 -16.82 -3.67
N LEU A 467 3.47 -16.33 -4.16
CA LEU A 467 4.24 -17.03 -5.20
C LEU A 467 4.65 -18.43 -4.72
N GLY A 468 4.65 -19.42 -5.62
CA GLY A 468 5.04 -20.80 -5.34
C GLY A 468 6.56 -20.98 -5.18
N VAL A 469 7.17 -20.25 -4.25
CA VAL A 469 8.61 -20.23 -3.96
C VAL A 469 8.86 -20.25 -2.44
N PRO A 470 10.01 -20.76 -1.96
CA PRO A 470 10.38 -20.63 -0.55
C PRO A 470 10.46 -19.16 -0.10
N ARG A 471 9.80 -18.82 1.01
CA ARG A 471 9.86 -17.45 1.57
C ARG A 471 11.27 -17.14 2.04
N ALA A 472 11.92 -16.14 1.43
CA ALA A 472 13.28 -15.75 1.72
C ALA A 472 13.38 -15.08 3.10
N ARG A 473 13.76 -15.85 4.12
CA ARG A 473 14.12 -15.33 5.44
C ARG A 473 15.50 -14.69 5.37
N LYS A 474 15.62 -13.45 5.86
CA LYS A 474 16.91 -12.85 6.17
C LYS A 474 17.58 -13.74 7.22
N ALA A 475 18.83 -14.13 7.01
CA ALA A 475 19.58 -14.88 8.01
C ALA A 475 19.58 -14.11 9.33
N ALA A 476 19.35 -14.79 10.44
CA ALA A 476 19.50 -14.17 11.75
C ALA A 476 20.94 -13.64 11.90
N PRO A 477 21.15 -12.48 12.52
CA PRO A 477 22.49 -12.15 13.01
C PRO A 477 22.94 -13.29 13.94
N PRO A 478 24.23 -13.70 13.90
CA PRO A 478 24.70 -14.82 14.71
C PRO A 478 24.42 -14.56 16.19
N ASP A 479 23.92 -15.59 16.89
CA ASP A 479 23.41 -15.48 18.26
C ASP A 479 24.42 -14.83 19.19
N SER A 480 24.22 -13.53 19.45
CA SER A 480 24.88 -12.84 20.55
C SER A 480 24.20 -13.33 21.82
N PRO A 481 24.94 -13.93 22.78
CA PRO A 481 24.35 -14.66 23.89
C PRO A 481 23.40 -13.75 24.69
N ALA A 482 22.15 -14.20 24.83
CA ALA A 482 21.12 -13.41 25.49
C ALA A 482 21.54 -13.04 26.93
N PRO A 483 21.35 -11.78 27.36
CA PRO A 483 21.62 -11.40 28.74
C PRO A 483 20.74 -12.24 29.68
N THR A 484 21.35 -12.88 30.67
CA THR A 484 20.63 -13.77 31.60
C THR A 484 19.57 -13.00 32.40
N ALA A 485 18.41 -13.62 32.59
CA ALA A 485 17.19 -13.00 33.11
C ALA A 485 17.20 -12.71 34.63
N ALA A 486 18.30 -12.13 35.14
CA ALA A 486 18.53 -11.87 36.56
C ALA A 486 18.24 -10.41 37.00
N SER A 487 17.86 -9.52 36.08
CA SER A 487 17.77 -8.07 36.31
C SER A 487 16.37 -7.46 36.20
N VAL A 488 15.32 -8.25 35.92
CA VAL A 488 13.96 -7.74 35.65
C VAL A 488 13.09 -7.67 36.92
N PHE A 489 13.65 -7.26 38.06
CA PHE A 489 12.91 -6.76 39.22
C PHE A 489 13.77 -5.78 40.02
N GLY A 490 13.39 -4.51 40.05
CA GLY A 490 14.12 -3.47 40.78
C GLY A 490 13.44 -2.10 40.69
N PHE A 491 12.57 -1.80 41.66
CA PHE A 491 12.07 -0.42 41.83
C PHE A 491 13.19 0.48 42.35
N GLY A 492 13.43 1.59 41.65
CA GLY A 492 14.06 2.81 42.17
C GLY A 492 15.41 2.67 42.89
N GLN A 493 16.51 2.69 42.14
CA GLN A 493 17.77 3.26 42.64
C GLN A 493 18.30 4.34 41.70
N VAL A 494 19.02 5.30 42.29
CA VAL A 494 19.49 6.53 41.64
C VAL A 494 20.42 6.22 40.47
N GLN A 495 20.30 7.00 39.40
CA GLN A 495 21.08 6.86 38.17
C GLN A 495 22.58 7.06 38.43
N ALA A 496 23.32 5.95 38.54
CA ALA A 496 24.77 5.95 38.42
C ALA A 496 25.17 6.31 36.97
N PRO A 497 26.32 6.99 36.76
CA PRO A 497 26.70 7.46 35.43
C PRO A 497 26.98 6.30 34.46
N ALA A 498 26.72 6.54 33.18
CA ALA A 498 27.03 5.59 32.11
C ALA A 498 28.53 5.26 32.07
N ALA A 499 28.85 4.01 31.71
CA ALA A 499 30.24 3.59 31.49
C ALA A 499 30.90 4.50 30.42
N PRO A 500 32.19 4.88 30.58
CA PRO A 500 32.81 5.82 29.66
C PRO A 500 32.81 5.30 28.22
N ILE A 501 32.30 6.11 27.30
CA ILE A 501 32.77 6.05 25.92
C ILE A 501 34.26 6.39 25.98
N GLU A 502 35.12 5.52 25.45
CA GLU A 502 36.57 5.74 25.45
C GLU A 502 36.90 6.96 24.60
N GLN A 503 37.02 8.11 25.27
CA GLN A 503 37.40 9.38 24.67
C GLN A 503 38.87 9.28 24.27
N VAL A 504 39.12 8.97 22.99
CA VAL A 504 40.44 9.11 22.38
C VAL A 504 40.92 10.55 22.65
N PRO A 505 42.01 10.76 23.41
CA PRO A 505 42.43 12.09 23.79
C PRO A 505 42.68 12.97 22.57
N LEU A 506 42.23 14.22 22.61
CA LEU A 506 42.59 15.19 21.60
C LEU A 506 44.09 15.54 21.76
N PRO A 507 44.81 15.78 20.65
CA PRO A 507 46.26 16.04 20.72
C PRO A 507 46.60 17.39 21.36
N ILE A 508 45.63 18.30 21.43
CA ILE A 508 45.65 19.58 22.17
C ILE A 508 44.24 19.89 22.68
N GLU A 509 44.11 20.91 23.54
CA GLU A 509 42.83 21.45 24.01
C GLU A 509 41.86 21.76 22.86
N LEU A 510 40.58 21.44 23.06
CA LEU A 510 39.53 21.52 22.03
C LEU A 510 39.43 22.92 21.41
N GLU A 511 39.46 23.96 22.23
CA GLU A 511 39.34 25.37 21.80
C GLU A 511 40.44 25.75 20.79
N ARG A 512 41.68 25.28 21.02
CA ARG A 512 42.82 25.50 20.12
C ARG A 512 42.76 24.61 18.88
N LEU A 513 42.13 23.44 18.97
CA LEU A 513 41.87 22.58 17.81
C LEU A 513 40.79 23.19 16.89
N GLU A 514 39.77 23.83 17.46
CA GLU A 514 38.73 24.57 16.74
C GLU A 514 39.29 25.84 16.08
N GLU A 515 40.19 26.57 16.74
CA GLU A 515 40.93 27.71 16.14
C GLU A 515 41.76 27.26 14.92
N ALA A 516 42.48 26.14 15.04
CA ALA A 516 43.20 25.52 13.92
C ALA A 516 42.26 25.11 12.77
N PHE A 517 41.08 24.55 13.08
CA PHE A 517 40.06 24.25 12.07
C PHE A 517 39.48 25.51 11.42
N GLY A 518 39.35 26.61 12.16
CA GLY A 518 38.97 27.93 11.63
C GLY A 518 39.91 28.39 10.53
N HIS A 519 41.23 28.38 10.79
CA HIS A 519 42.23 28.67 9.76
C HIS A 519 42.16 27.70 8.56
N MET A 520 41.88 26.41 8.78
CA MET A 520 41.73 25.43 7.69
C MET A 520 40.42 25.58 6.89
N LEU A 521 39.38 26.21 7.44
CA LEU A 521 38.14 26.56 6.73
C LEU A 521 38.30 27.84 5.91
N VAL A 522 39.01 28.84 6.46
CA VAL A 522 39.32 30.11 5.77
C VAL A 522 40.31 29.89 4.63
N GLY A 523 41.26 28.96 4.77
CA GLY A 523 42.11 28.48 3.67
C GLY A 523 43.27 29.40 3.25
N GLU A 524 43.39 30.57 3.86
CA GLU A 524 44.47 31.55 3.62
C GLU A 524 45.87 31.04 4.02
N ARG A 525 45.96 29.99 4.85
CA ARG A 525 47.21 29.46 5.42
C ARG A 525 47.37 27.97 5.11
N GLY A 526 48.60 27.56 4.80
CA GLY A 526 48.87 26.17 4.41
C GLY A 526 48.77 25.19 5.60
N HIS A 527 48.10 24.04 5.42
CA HIS A 527 47.88 23.08 6.52
C HIS A 527 49.17 22.62 7.24
N LYS A 528 50.33 22.63 6.56
CA LYS A 528 51.65 22.33 7.16
C LYS A 528 52.12 23.39 8.17
N GLU A 529 51.73 24.64 7.94
CA GLU A 529 52.06 25.79 8.79
C GLU A 529 51.21 25.76 10.06
N ILE A 530 49.90 25.58 9.90
CA ILE A 530 48.91 25.44 10.98
C ILE A 530 49.29 24.25 11.88
N ALA A 531 49.57 23.07 11.31
CA ALA A 531 50.00 21.90 12.07
C ALA A 531 51.23 22.19 12.97
N ARG A 532 52.24 22.90 12.44
CA ARG A 532 53.46 23.27 13.16
C ARG A 532 53.21 24.29 14.27
N GLU A 533 52.33 25.27 14.05
CA GLU A 533 52.01 26.32 15.02
C GLU A 533 51.20 25.76 16.21
N TYR A 534 50.23 24.89 15.93
CA TYR A 534 49.37 24.29 16.95
C TYR A 534 49.98 23.03 17.59
N GLY A 535 51.15 22.57 17.11
CA GLY A 535 51.90 21.46 17.69
C GLY A 535 51.39 20.06 17.35
N ILE A 536 50.56 19.92 16.31
CA ILE A 536 49.88 18.68 15.93
C ILE A 536 50.58 18.03 14.72
N GLU A 537 50.58 16.70 14.64
CA GLU A 537 50.95 15.99 13.41
C GLU A 537 49.96 16.35 12.27
N LEU A 538 50.45 16.52 11.05
CA LEU A 538 49.68 16.99 9.90
C LEU A 538 48.59 16.01 9.46
N GLY A 539 48.88 14.71 9.46
CA GLY A 539 47.91 13.65 9.19
C GLY A 539 46.83 13.58 10.26
N GLU A 540 47.20 13.69 11.54
CA GLU A 540 46.26 13.78 12.66
C GLU A 540 45.34 15.02 12.57
N LEU A 541 45.90 16.21 12.37
CA LEU A 541 45.12 17.45 12.18
C LEU A 541 44.12 17.29 11.03
N ARG A 542 44.54 16.72 9.89
CA ARG A 542 43.65 16.46 8.74
C ARG A 542 42.54 15.45 9.09
N LYS A 543 42.88 14.33 9.75
CA LYS A 543 41.95 13.28 10.18
C LYS A 543 40.90 13.81 11.16
N LEU A 544 41.29 14.69 12.08
CA LEU A 544 40.38 15.36 13.01
C LEU A 544 39.53 16.41 12.28
N PHE A 545 40.10 17.20 11.37
CA PHE A 545 39.36 18.18 10.56
C PHE A 545 38.33 17.53 9.62
N ASP A 546 38.64 16.38 9.03
CA ASP A 546 37.70 15.61 8.21
C ASP A 546 36.56 15.00 9.05
N ARG A 547 36.85 14.59 10.31
CA ARG A 547 35.80 14.22 11.29
C ARG A 547 34.92 15.42 11.63
N TYR A 548 35.51 16.58 11.95
CA TYR A 548 34.78 17.82 12.27
C TYR A 548 33.85 18.25 11.13
N LYS A 549 34.37 18.33 9.90
CA LYS A 549 33.55 18.61 8.70
C LYS A 549 32.47 17.56 8.46
N LYS A 550 32.72 16.27 8.74
CA LYS A 550 31.69 15.23 8.61
C LYS A 550 30.60 15.36 9.68
N GLY A 551 30.96 15.75 10.90
CA GLY A 551 29.99 16.08 11.96
C GLY A 551 29.12 17.28 11.59
N GLY A 552 29.74 18.42 11.24
CA GLY A 552 29.04 19.64 10.84
C GLY A 552 28.19 19.48 9.57
N ARG A 553 28.64 18.69 8.59
CA ARG A 553 27.82 18.33 7.42
C ARG A 553 26.74 17.27 7.73
N GLY A 554 26.86 16.56 8.83
CA GLY A 554 25.82 15.65 9.34
C GLY A 554 24.69 16.42 10.02
N SER A 555 25.00 17.44 10.81
CA SER A 555 24.00 18.30 11.46
C SER A 555 23.36 19.32 10.50
N LEU A 556 24.13 19.88 9.56
CA LEU A 556 23.60 20.68 8.44
C LEU A 556 22.95 19.80 7.33
N GLY A 557 23.09 18.48 7.43
CA GLY A 557 22.65 17.49 6.44
C GLY A 557 21.17 17.07 6.56
N GLN A 558 20.36 17.84 7.28
CA GLN A 558 18.89 17.77 7.18
C GLN A 558 18.39 19.01 6.42
N THR A 559 18.28 18.87 5.11
CA THR A 559 17.43 19.68 4.20
C THR A 559 17.05 18.84 2.99
#